data_AF-A0A381XTW8-F1
#
_entry.id   AF-A0A381XTW8-F1
#
_cell.length_a   1.000
_cell.length_b   1.000
_cell.length_c   1.000
_cell.angle_alpha   90.00
_cell.angle_beta   90.00
_cell.angle_gamma   90.00
#
_symmetry.space_group_name_H-M   'P 1'
#
loop_
_entity.id
_entity.type
_entity.pdbx_description
1 polymer ?
#
loop_
_entity_poly.entity_id
_entity_poly.type
_entity_poly.pdbx_seq_one_letter_code
_entity_poly.pdbx_strand_id
1 'polypeptide(L)' 'MLKIRKSEERGHVQFTWLDTRHSFSFGSYYDPSFMGFRNLRVINEDKIAPGRGFPTHGHQDM' A
#
# COMPACT_ATOMS: atom_id res chain seq x y z
N MET A 1 6.95 22.23 -5.71
CA MET A 1 7.38 21.32 -6.79
C MET A 1 6.38 20.17 -6.87
N LEU A 2 5.82 19.91 -8.05
CA LEU A 2 4.91 18.79 -8.26
C LEU A 2 5.73 17.51 -8.52
N LYS A 3 5.42 16.41 -7.83
CA LYS A 3 6.00 15.08 -8.07
C LYS A 3 4.87 14.14 -8.46
N ILE A 4 4.97 13.54 -9.64
CA ILE A 4 4.00 12.55 -10.11
C ILE A 4 4.48 11.17 -9.61
N ARG A 5 3.56 10.39 -9.05
CA ARG A 5 3.78 8.99 -8.68
C ARG A 5 2.91 8.14 -9.59
N LYS A 6 3.50 7.50 -10.60
CA LYS A 6 2.73 6.72 -11.58
C LYS A 6 2.29 5.38 -10.99
N SER A 7 1.25 4.80 -11.57
CA SER A 7 0.63 3.58 -11.04
C SER A 7 1.60 2.40 -11.04
N GLU A 8 2.36 2.27 -12.13
CA GLU A 8 3.33 1.20 -12.42
C GLU A 8 4.62 1.28 -11.59
N GLU A 9 4.91 2.43 -10.97
CA GLU A 9 6.10 2.61 -10.14
C GLU A 9 5.85 2.25 -8.67
N ARG A 10 4.58 2.02 -8.29
CA ARG A 10 4.17 1.67 -6.93
C ARG A 10 4.64 0.27 -6.56
N GLY A 11 4.87 0.05 -5.27
CA GLY A 11 5.18 -1.28 -4.76
C GLY A 11 4.04 -2.24 -5.08
N HIS A 12 4.32 -3.34 -5.77
CA HIS A 12 3.32 -4.31 -6.18
C HIS A 12 3.56 -5.63 -5.48
N VAL A 13 2.54 -6.13 -4.77
CA VAL A 13 2.57 -7.45 -4.14
C VAL A 13 1.33 -8.20 -4.58
N GLN A 14 1.53 -9.43 -5.02
CA GLN A 14 0.44 -10.29 -5.49
C GLN A 14 0.45 -11.61 -4.74
N PHE A 15 -0.64 -11.85 -4.02
CA PHE A 15 -1.00 -13.13 -3.42
C PHE A 15 -2.10 -13.81 -4.24
N THR A 16 -2.44 -15.05 -3.90
CA THR A 16 -3.54 -15.78 -4.56
C THR A 16 -4.91 -15.12 -4.39
N TRP A 17 -5.10 -14.29 -3.36
CA TRP A 17 -6.38 -13.65 -3.03
C TRP A 17 -6.34 -12.12 -2.98
N LEU A 18 -5.15 -11.51 -3.04
CA LEU A 18 -4.94 -10.07 -2.92
C LEU A 18 -3.94 -9.60 -3.97
N ASP A 19 -4.34 -8.62 -4.77
CA ASP A 19 -3.46 -7.85 -5.65
C ASP A 19 -3.42 -6.41 -5.11
N THR A 20 -2.28 -6.01 -4.54
CA THR A 20 -2.12 -4.70 -3.87
C THR A 20 -1.03 -3.85 -4.49
N ARG A 21 -1.30 -2.55 -4.64
CA ARG A 21 -0.28 -1.53 -4.96
C ARG A 21 -0.13 -0.50 -3.85
N HIS A 22 1.11 -0.32 -3.39
CA HIS A 22 1.51 0.58 -2.32
C HIS A 22 2.12 1.87 -2.87
N SER A 23 1.46 3.01 -2.61
CA SER A 23 2.00 4.32 -3.01
C SER A 23 3.22 4.73 -2.17
N PHE A 24 3.24 4.32 -0.90
CA PHE A 24 4.31 4.54 0.06
C PHE A 24 4.79 3.19 0.64
N SER A 25 5.97 3.17 1.26
CA SER A 25 6.53 2.00 1.95
C SER A 25 5.54 1.42 2.96
N PHE A 26 5.21 0.14 2.80
CA PHE A 26 4.23 -0.56 3.63
C PHE A 26 4.44 -2.08 3.54
N GLY A 27 4.23 -2.79 4.66
CA GLY A 27 4.47 -4.23 4.74
C GLY A 27 5.92 -4.57 4.40
N SER A 28 6.13 -5.47 3.44
CA SER A 28 7.46 -5.84 2.94
C SER A 28 7.98 -4.95 1.82
N TYR A 29 7.17 -4.03 1.28
CA TYR A 29 7.61 -3.07 0.26
C TYR A 29 8.30 -1.87 0.91
N TYR A 30 9.52 -1.57 0.46
CA TYR A 30 10.33 -0.46 0.96
C TYR A 30 10.90 0.38 -0.18
N ASP A 31 10.66 1.69 -0.11
CA ASP A 31 11.26 2.72 -0.96
C ASP A 31 11.54 3.97 -0.12
N PRO A 32 12.81 4.33 0.13
CA PRO A 32 13.15 5.47 0.97
C PRO A 32 12.69 6.82 0.39
N SER A 33 12.40 6.88 -0.92
CA SER A 33 11.89 8.09 -1.59
C SER A 33 10.38 8.26 -1.46
N PHE A 34 9.67 7.24 -0.96
CA PHE A 34 8.22 7.20 -0.82
C PHE A 34 7.82 6.65 0.55
N MET A 35 8.27 7.28 1.62
CA MET A 35 7.90 6.91 3.00
C MET A 35 6.55 7.50 3.48
N GLY A 36 6.07 8.57 2.84
CA GLY A 36 4.84 9.28 3.20
C GLY A 36 4.82 10.70 2.63
N PHE A 37 3.71 11.40 2.79
CA PHE A 37 3.55 12.80 2.42
C PHE A 37 2.88 13.60 3.53
N ARG A 38 3.66 14.37 4.29
CA ARG A 38 3.20 15.03 5.54
C ARG A 38 2.59 13.97 6.48
N ASN A 39 1.31 14.11 6.82
CA ASN A 39 0.62 13.17 7.69
C ASN A 39 0.11 11.93 6.95
N LEU A 40 0.05 11.94 5.62
CA LEU A 40 -0.38 10.79 4.82
C LEU A 40 0.72 9.73 4.82
N ARG A 41 0.47 8.60 5.48
CA ARG A 41 1.45 7.51 5.62
C ARG A 41 1.26 6.38 4.62
N VAL A 42 0.02 6.00 4.32
CA VAL A 42 -0.30 4.82 3.49
C VAL A 42 -1.42 5.15 2.51
N ILE A 43 -1.26 4.76 1.25
CA ILE A 43 -2.33 4.64 0.25
C ILE A 43 -2.11 3.31 -0.46
N ASN A 44 -3.04 2.39 -0.26
CA ASN A 44 -3.06 1.08 -0.92
C ASN A 44 -4.21 1.03 -1.93
N GLU A 45 -3.95 0.46 -3.09
CA GLU A 45 -4.99 -0.01 -4.01
C GLU A 45 -5.07 -1.52 -3.86
N ASP A 46 -6.08 -1.99 -3.13
CA ASP A 46 -6.27 -3.41 -2.82
C ASP A 46 -7.40 -3.99 -3.67
N LYS A 47 -7.09 -5.04 -4.45
CA LYS A 47 -8.08 -5.88 -5.13
C LYS A 47 -8.17 -7.21 -4.40
N ILE A 48 -9.30 -7.42 -3.72
CA ILE A 48 -9.55 -8.60 -2.88
C ILE A 48 -10.46 -9.58 -3.64
N ALA A 49 -10.05 -10.84 -3.72
CA ALA A 49 -10.84 -11.90 -4.33
C ALA A 49 -12.17 -12.13 -3.58
N PRO A 50 -13.25 -12.55 -4.26
CA PRO A 50 -14.53 -12.83 -3.61
C PRO A 50 -14.41 -13.81 -2.44
N GLY A 51 -15.07 -13.52 -1.31
CA GLY A 51 -15.08 -14.37 -0.11
C GLY A 51 -13.77 -14.37 0.70
N ARG A 52 -12.83 -13.46 0.40
CA ARG A 52 -11.56 -13.31 1.12
C ARG A 52 -11.50 -11.96 1.83
N GLY A 53 -10.51 -11.81 2.70
CA GLY A 53 -10.29 -10.59 3.46
C GLY A 53 -9.15 -10.76 4.45
N PHE A 54 -8.82 -9.68 5.12
CA PHE A 54 -7.82 -9.68 6.19
C PHE A 54 -8.42 -10.27 7.48
N PRO A 55 -7.67 -11.09 8.23
CA PRO A 55 -8.12 -11.55 9.56
C PRO A 55 -8.25 -10.36 10.52
N THR A 56 -8.94 -10.54 11.64
CA THR A 56 -8.99 -9.53 12.70
C THR A 56 -7.58 -9.11 13.13
N HIS A 57 -7.32 -7.81 13.14
CA HIS A 57 -6.04 -7.21 13.54
C HIS A 57 -6.27 -5.83 14.19
N GLY A 58 -5.34 -5.41 15.05
CA GLY A 58 -5.42 -4.13 15.76
C GLY A 58 -4.81 -2.98 14.96
N HIS A 59 -5.29 -1.76 15.25
CA HIS A 59 -4.71 -0.49 14.84
C HIS A 59 -4.66 0.45 16.05
N GLN A 60 -3.66 1.33 16.11
CA GLN A 60 -3.51 2.32 17.17
C GLN A 60 -2.77 3.55 16.62
N ASP A 61 -3.20 4.75 17.04
CA ASP A 61 -2.56 6.04 16.74
C ASP A 61 -2.19 6.25 15.25
N MET A 62 -3.11 5.85 14.36
CA MET A 62 -2.95 5.88 12.89
C MET A 62 -3.94 6.86 12.24
#